data_AF-A0A9D0P3V8-F1
#
_entry.id   AF-A0A9D0P3V8-F1
#
_cell.length_a   1.000
_cell.length_b   1.000
_cell.length_c   1.000
_cell.angle_alpha   90.00
_cell.angle_beta   90.00
_cell.angle_gamma   90.00
#
_symmetry.space_group_name_H-M   'P 1'
#
loop_
_entity.id
_entity.type
_entity.pdbx_description
1 polymer ?
#
loop_
_entity_poly.entity_id
_entity_poly.type
_entity_poly.pdbx_seq_one_letter_code
_entity_poly.pdbx_strand_id
1 'polypeptide(L)'
;MKSSVLRAGGVVWWMLFLVAGPVLADAPGKPPVILANVYDDSIDVSAYWVSEKYDGVRAYWNGRQLVSRSGHVYHAPDWFIADFPDDALDGELWTGRGQFQQLVSTVRKNHPVDAEWRKVIYQVFELPGGSGDFSHRLQILKQRLGALH
;
A
#
# COMPACT_ATOMS: atom_id res chain seq x y z
N MET A 1 13.78 -54.08 -61.38
CA MET A 1 12.59 -54.32 -60.53
C MET A 1 12.83 -53.70 -59.16
N LYS A 2 11.88 -52.88 -58.71
CA LYS A 2 11.81 -52.12 -57.44
C LYS A 2 12.72 -50.88 -57.30
N SER A 3 12.01 -49.76 -57.31
CA SER A 3 12.38 -48.34 -57.27
C SER A 3 12.37 -47.78 -55.85
N SER A 4 13.21 -46.74 -55.62
CA SER A 4 13.01 -45.55 -54.76
C SER A 4 12.79 -45.80 -53.24
N VAL A 5 13.26 -45.00 -52.29
CA VAL A 5 13.18 -43.54 -52.14
C VAL A 5 14.24 -43.09 -51.11
N LEU A 6 15.00 -42.03 -51.43
CA LEU A 6 15.75 -41.23 -50.46
C LEU A 6 14.78 -40.29 -49.72
N ARG A 7 14.86 -40.19 -48.40
CA ARG A 7 14.29 -39.05 -47.65
C ARG A 7 15.33 -38.46 -46.70
N ALA A 8 15.58 -37.18 -46.95
CA ALA A 8 16.45 -36.31 -46.17
C ALA A 8 15.98 -36.20 -44.71
N GLY A 9 16.94 -36.23 -43.78
CA GLY A 9 16.72 -35.93 -42.37
C GLY A 9 16.43 -34.43 -42.19
N GLY A 10 15.20 -34.09 -41.86
CA GLY A 10 14.81 -32.76 -41.42
C GLY A 10 14.95 -32.66 -39.90
N VAL A 11 15.82 -31.79 -39.42
CA VAL A 11 15.92 -31.38 -38.02
C VAL A 11 14.74 -30.46 -37.73
N VAL A 12 13.81 -30.88 -36.88
CA VAL A 12 12.70 -30.03 -36.41
C VAL A 12 13.19 -29.24 -35.19
N TRP A 13 13.51 -27.97 -35.40
CA TRP A 13 13.72 -27.01 -34.32
C TRP A 13 12.35 -26.60 -33.75
N TRP A 14 12.07 -26.98 -32.51
CA TRP A 14 10.94 -26.40 -31.77
C TRP A 14 11.35 -25.01 -31.29
N MET A 15 10.95 -23.96 -32.03
CA MET A 15 10.97 -22.61 -31.49
C MET A 15 9.84 -22.48 -30.47
N LEU A 16 10.21 -22.45 -29.18
CA LEU A 16 9.32 -22.03 -28.11
C LEU A 16 9.09 -20.52 -28.27
N PHE A 17 7.95 -20.12 -28.84
CA PHE A 17 7.50 -18.74 -28.78
C PHE A 17 6.93 -18.50 -27.37
N LEU A 18 7.72 -17.84 -26.52
CA LEU A 18 7.25 -17.28 -25.26
C LEU A 18 6.34 -16.10 -25.58
N VAL A 19 5.04 -16.36 -25.70
CA VAL A 19 4.03 -15.30 -25.80
C VAL A 19 3.87 -14.71 -24.40
N ALA A 20 4.64 -13.66 -24.11
CA ALA A 20 4.40 -12.81 -22.96
C ALA A 20 3.09 -12.04 -23.21
N GLY A 21 1.97 -12.60 -22.75
CA GLY A 21 0.71 -11.87 -22.70
C GLY A 21 0.85 -10.65 -21.79
N PRO A 22 0.11 -9.55 -22.05
CA PRO A 22 0.15 -8.40 -21.16
C PRO A 22 -0.33 -8.84 -19.79
N VAL A 23 0.53 -8.67 -18.78
CA VAL A 23 0.09 -8.72 -17.38
C VAL A 23 -0.85 -7.53 -17.21
N LEU A 24 -2.15 -7.80 -17.16
CA LEU A 24 -3.13 -6.80 -16.75
C LEU A 24 -2.80 -6.46 -15.30
N ALA A 25 -2.21 -5.28 -15.09
CA ALA A 25 -2.05 -4.73 -13.75
C ALA A 25 -3.45 -4.49 -13.19
N ASP A 26 -3.82 -5.25 -12.17
CA ASP A 26 -5.10 -5.08 -11.49
C ASP A 26 -5.12 -3.66 -10.90
N ALA A 27 -6.12 -2.86 -11.27
CA ALA A 27 -6.29 -1.55 -10.66
C ALA A 27 -6.54 -1.81 -9.16
N PRO A 28 -5.80 -1.18 -8.23
CA PRO A 28 -5.94 -1.49 -6.82
C PRO A 28 -7.39 -1.25 -6.40
N GLY A 29 -8.08 -2.34 -6.04
CA GLY A 29 -9.43 -2.29 -5.52
C GLY A 29 -9.51 -1.41 -4.28
N LYS A 30 -10.72 -0.91 -3.96
CA LYS A 30 -10.95 -0.08 -2.78
C LYS A 30 -10.43 -0.81 -1.52
N PRO A 31 -9.54 -0.19 -0.72
CA PRO A 31 -8.93 -0.86 0.41
C PRO A 31 -9.98 -1.17 1.50
N PRO A 32 -9.86 -2.32 2.19
CA PRO A 32 -10.76 -2.71 3.27
C PRO A 32 -10.41 -1.90 4.54
N VAL A 33 -10.90 -0.67 4.60
CA VAL A 33 -10.60 0.26 5.69
C VAL A 33 -11.71 0.27 6.75
N ILE A 34 -11.32 0.30 8.03
CA ILE A 34 -12.26 0.39 9.16
C ILE A 34 -12.78 1.82 9.26
N LEU A 35 -14.11 2.00 9.41
CA LEU A 35 -14.72 3.31 9.63
C LEU A 35 -14.96 3.53 11.13
N ALA A 36 -14.66 4.73 11.60
CA ALA A 36 -14.97 5.13 12.97
C ALA A 36 -16.47 5.43 13.11
N ASN A 37 -17.05 5.00 14.23
CA ASN A 37 -18.38 5.44 14.64
C ASN A 37 -18.30 6.81 15.35
N VAL A 38 -19.43 7.50 15.43
CA VAL A 38 -19.55 8.72 16.23
C VAL A 38 -19.61 8.31 17.70
N TYR A 39 -18.83 8.99 18.54
CA TYR A 39 -18.84 8.77 19.99
C TYR A 39 -20.20 9.11 20.61
N ASP A 40 -20.60 8.33 21.61
CA ASP A 40 -21.77 8.58 22.44
C ASP A 40 -21.42 8.39 23.93
N ASP A 41 -22.13 9.09 24.81
CA ASP A 41 -21.81 9.14 26.24
C ASP A 41 -22.08 7.82 27.00
N SER A 42 -22.66 6.81 26.36
CA SER A 42 -22.85 5.49 26.98
C SER A 42 -21.62 4.58 26.86
N ILE A 43 -20.60 5.00 26.12
CA ILE A 43 -19.36 4.26 25.93
C ILE A 43 -18.44 4.43 27.14
N ASP A 44 -18.04 3.31 27.76
CA ASP A 44 -16.96 3.30 28.75
C ASP A 44 -15.60 3.48 28.05
N VAL A 45 -15.11 4.72 28.04
CA VAL A 45 -13.83 5.10 27.41
C VAL A 45 -12.63 4.37 28.03
N SER A 46 -12.72 3.88 29.28
CA SER A 46 -11.61 3.17 29.93
C SER A 46 -11.25 1.84 29.24
N ALA A 47 -12.19 1.28 28.47
CA ALA A 47 -11.98 0.08 27.66
C ALA A 47 -11.31 0.37 26.29
N TYR A 48 -10.97 1.63 25.98
CA TYR A 48 -10.49 2.04 24.67
C TYR A 48 -9.09 2.64 24.72
N TRP A 49 -8.33 2.39 23.66
CA TRP A 49 -7.14 3.17 23.36
C TRP A 49 -7.55 4.48 22.70
N VAL A 50 -6.99 5.59 23.19
CA VAL A 50 -7.27 6.94 22.67
C VAL A 50 -6.02 7.48 21.99
N SER A 51 -6.19 8.05 20.80
CA SER A 51 -5.14 8.74 20.07
C SER A 51 -5.61 10.11 19.61
N GLU A 52 -4.67 11.00 19.32
CA GLU A 52 -5.01 12.22 18.59
C GLU A 52 -5.63 11.86 17.23
N LYS A 53 -6.69 12.56 16.85
CA LYS A 53 -7.18 12.55 15.49
C LYS A 53 -6.40 13.59 14.67
N TYR A 54 -5.60 13.14 13.73
CA TYR A 54 -4.92 14.03 12.79
C TYR A 54 -5.91 14.63 11.78
N ASP A 55 -5.52 15.77 11.21
CA ASP A 55 -6.20 16.44 10.10
C ASP A 55 -5.34 16.31 8.84
N GLY A 56 -5.20 15.07 8.38
CA GLY A 56 -4.42 14.67 7.23
C GLY A 56 -5.27 13.92 6.21
N VAL A 57 -4.60 13.10 5.40
CA VAL A 57 -5.25 12.33 4.33
C VAL A 57 -5.01 10.85 4.56
N ARG A 58 -6.10 10.09 4.75
CA ARG A 58 -6.02 8.65 4.98
C ARG A 58 -5.34 7.93 3.82
N ALA A 59 -4.37 7.09 4.13
CA ALA A 59 -3.64 6.27 3.18
C ALA A 59 -3.50 4.83 3.69
N TYR A 60 -3.81 3.90 2.80
CA TYR A 60 -3.63 2.46 3.00
C TYR A 60 -2.38 2.03 2.24
N TRP A 61 -1.40 1.50 2.96
CA TRP A 61 -0.28 0.80 2.37
C TRP A 61 -0.68 -0.65 2.11
N ASN A 62 -0.55 -1.10 0.86
CA ASN A 62 -0.94 -2.46 0.46
C ASN A 62 0.24 -3.45 0.36
N GLY A 63 1.38 -3.13 0.98
CA GLY A 63 2.63 -3.87 0.82
C GLY A 63 3.49 -3.38 -0.35
N ARG A 64 3.00 -2.44 -1.18
CA ARG A 64 3.74 -1.93 -2.36
C ARG A 64 3.57 -0.44 -2.64
N GLN A 65 2.38 0.09 -2.42
CA GLN A 65 2.05 1.48 -2.72
C GLN A 65 1.00 2.00 -1.74
N LEU A 66 0.97 3.32 -1.61
CA LEU A 66 -0.03 4.03 -0.82
C LEU A 66 -1.29 4.28 -1.66
N VAL A 67 -2.44 3.93 -1.11
CA VAL A 67 -3.74 4.00 -1.77
C VAL A 67 -4.72 4.76 -0.89
N SER A 68 -5.42 5.73 -1.49
CA SER A 68 -6.50 6.47 -0.84
C SER A 68 -7.70 5.58 -0.52
N ARG A 69 -8.59 6.08 0.34
CA ARG A 69 -9.87 5.42 0.65
C ARG A 69 -10.73 5.09 -0.57
N SER A 70 -10.61 5.86 -1.66
CA SER A 70 -11.37 5.65 -2.90
C SER A 70 -10.64 4.81 -3.94
N GLY A 71 -9.44 4.30 -3.64
CA GLY A 71 -8.67 3.43 -4.55
C GLY A 71 -7.64 4.17 -5.42
N HIS A 72 -7.54 5.50 -5.35
CA HIS A 72 -6.48 6.23 -6.06
C HIS A 72 -5.12 6.01 -5.41
N VAL A 73 -4.10 5.78 -6.22
CA VAL A 73 -2.70 5.68 -5.78
C VAL A 73 -2.15 7.06 -5.44
N TYR A 74 -1.44 7.17 -4.32
CA TYR A 74 -0.56 8.30 -4.03
C TYR A 74 0.82 7.99 -4.61
N HIS A 75 1.29 8.83 -5.53
CA HIS A 75 2.63 8.70 -6.10
C HIS A 75 3.67 9.21 -5.11
N ALA A 76 4.00 8.41 -4.11
CA ALA A 76 5.08 8.69 -3.17
C ALA A 76 6.45 8.47 -3.83
N PRO A 77 7.49 9.25 -3.49
CA PRO A 77 8.86 8.93 -3.87
C PRO A 77 9.29 7.56 -3.36
N ASP A 78 10.14 6.86 -4.10
CA ASP A 78 10.64 5.53 -3.71
C ASP A 78 11.32 5.56 -2.32
N TRP A 79 12.07 6.62 -2.02
CA TRP A 79 12.74 6.77 -0.73
C TRP A 79 11.76 6.89 0.45
N PHE A 80 10.52 7.34 0.22
CA PHE A 80 9.52 7.50 1.27
C PHE A 80 8.96 6.15 1.74
N ILE A 81 8.89 5.17 0.83
CA ILE A 81 8.30 3.85 1.07
C ILE A 81 9.35 2.72 1.12
N ALA A 82 10.63 3.04 0.95
CA ALA A 82 11.70 2.05 0.80
C ALA A 82 11.77 1.03 1.96
N ASP A 83 11.54 1.50 3.19
CA ASP A 83 11.64 0.69 4.41
C ASP A 83 10.26 0.24 4.94
N PHE A 84 9.20 0.39 4.15
CA PHE A 84 7.88 -0.06 4.57
C PHE A 84 7.82 -1.60 4.53
N PRO A 85 7.13 -2.23 5.50
CA PRO A 85 7.01 -3.69 5.54
C PRO A 85 6.11 -4.19 4.40
N ASP A 86 6.18 -5.48 4.08
CA ASP A 86 5.26 -6.11 3.12
C ASP A 86 3.81 -6.20 3.65
N ASP A 87 3.62 -6.10 4.96
CA ASP A 87 2.31 -6.10 5.59
C ASP A 87 1.49 -4.87 5.21
N ALA A 88 0.17 -5.05 5.09
CA ALA A 88 -0.73 -3.92 4.91
C ALA A 88 -0.74 -3.01 6.14
N LEU A 89 -0.78 -1.69 5.93
CA LEU A 89 -0.89 -0.70 7.00
C LEU A 89 -2.03 0.27 6.68
N ASP A 90 -2.73 0.73 7.71
CA ASP A 90 -3.72 1.80 7.59
C ASP A 90 -3.30 2.96 8.51
N GLY A 91 -3.34 4.15 7.95
CA GLY A 91 -2.72 5.31 8.54
C GLY A 91 -3.15 6.60 7.87
N GLU A 92 -2.50 7.68 8.29
CA GLU A 92 -2.75 9.02 7.78
C GLU A 92 -1.46 9.70 7.33
N LEU A 93 -1.45 10.21 6.09
CA LEU A 93 -0.40 11.13 5.66
C LEU A 93 -0.65 12.47 6.34
N TRP A 94 0.39 13.06 6.92
CA TRP A 94 0.28 14.24 7.75
C TRP A 94 1.54 15.12 7.65
N THR A 95 1.37 16.44 7.64
CA THR A 95 2.48 17.42 7.51
C THR A 95 2.50 18.46 8.64
N GLY A 96 1.73 18.25 9.71
CA GLY A 96 1.59 19.21 10.81
C GLY A 96 0.19 19.83 10.93
N ARG A 97 -0.07 20.49 12.07
CA ARG A 97 -1.34 21.20 12.32
C ARG A 97 -1.52 22.36 11.33
N GLY A 98 -2.74 22.53 10.83
CA GLY A 98 -3.09 23.62 9.91
C GLY A 98 -2.50 23.49 8.50
N GLN A 99 -1.91 22.34 8.16
CA GLN A 99 -1.25 22.11 6.87
C GLN A 99 -2.06 21.22 5.91
N PHE A 100 -3.33 20.94 6.22
CA PHE A 100 -4.17 20.03 5.44
C PHE A 100 -4.22 20.37 3.94
N GLN A 101 -4.44 21.64 3.58
CA GLN A 101 -4.50 22.06 2.18
C GLN A 101 -3.17 21.84 1.45
N GLN A 102 -2.05 22.12 2.13
CA GLN A 102 -0.71 21.90 1.58
C GLN A 102 -0.43 20.40 1.38
N LEU A 103 -0.81 19.57 2.35
CA LEU A 103 -0.71 18.12 2.24
C LEU A 103 -1.52 17.61 1.03
N VAL A 104 -2.79 18.01 0.91
CA VAL A 104 -3.65 17.61 -0.21
C VAL A 104 -3.02 18.00 -1.56
N SER A 105 -2.49 19.23 -1.65
CA SER A 105 -1.77 19.70 -2.85
C SER A 105 -0.54 18.82 -3.16
N THR A 106 0.20 18.41 -2.12
CA THR A 106 1.40 17.56 -2.24
C THR A 106 1.05 16.16 -2.77
N VAL A 107 0.10 15.47 -2.13
CA VAL A 107 -0.17 14.04 -2.38
C VAL A 107 -1.01 13.79 -3.65
N ARG A 108 -1.65 14.82 -4.21
CA ARG A 108 -2.45 14.71 -5.45
C ARG A 108 -1.63 14.84 -6.74
N LYS A 109 -0.34 15.14 -6.65
CA LYS A 109 0.53 15.27 -7.82
C LYS A 109 0.83 13.90 -8.43
N ASN A 110 0.75 13.81 -9.76
CA ASN A 110 1.17 12.60 -10.48
C ASN A 110 2.68 12.39 -10.43
N HIS A 111 3.44 13.48 -10.33
CA HIS A 111 4.88 13.45 -10.15
C HIS A 111 5.21 13.98 -8.75
N PRO A 112 5.74 13.14 -7.84
CA PRO A 112 6.09 13.61 -6.51
C PRO A 112 7.19 14.66 -6.56
N VAL A 113 7.11 15.61 -5.62
CA VAL A 113 8.15 16.60 -5.38
C VAL A 113 8.84 16.27 -4.06
N ASP A 114 10.10 15.84 -4.11
CA ASP A 114 10.84 15.38 -2.93
C ASP A 114 10.82 16.39 -1.78
N ALA A 115 11.05 17.67 -2.06
CA ALA A 115 11.08 18.72 -1.06
C ALA A 115 9.75 18.88 -0.30
N GLU A 116 8.63 18.51 -0.91
CA GLU A 116 7.32 18.53 -0.27
C GLU A 116 7.08 17.24 0.53
N TRP A 117 7.40 16.09 -0.07
CA TRP A 117 7.28 14.78 0.58
C TRP A 117 8.17 14.62 1.81
N ARG A 118 9.31 15.32 1.87
CA ARG A 118 10.17 15.37 3.08
C ARG A 118 9.47 15.93 4.32
N LYS A 119 8.34 16.62 4.15
CA LYS A 119 7.52 17.14 5.26
C LYS A 119 6.37 16.21 5.63
N VAL A 120 6.11 15.19 4.80
CA VAL A 120 5.03 14.24 5.01
C VAL A 120 5.51 13.16 5.97
N ILE A 121 4.65 12.78 6.90
CA ILE A 121 4.82 11.66 7.83
C ILE A 121 3.64 10.72 7.62
N TYR A 122 3.89 9.41 7.63
CA TYR A 122 2.83 8.42 7.62
C TYR A 122 2.53 7.94 9.05
N GLN A 123 1.45 8.43 9.62
CA GLN A 123 0.98 8.10 10.96
C GLN A 123 0.13 6.84 10.92
N VAL A 124 0.77 5.69 11.11
CA VAL A 124 0.10 4.38 11.11
C VAL A 124 -0.65 4.16 12.42
N PHE A 125 -1.90 3.70 12.33
CA PHE A 125 -2.73 3.42 13.50
C PHE A 125 -3.37 2.03 13.49
N GLU A 126 -3.30 1.29 12.39
CA GLU A 126 -3.89 -0.04 12.29
C GLU A 126 -3.08 -0.98 11.37
N LEU A 127 -3.17 -2.28 11.65
CA LEU A 127 -2.56 -3.38 10.92
C LEU A 127 -3.68 -4.27 10.32
N PRO A 128 -4.22 -3.92 9.14
CA PRO A 128 -5.27 -4.68 8.51
C PRO A 128 -4.85 -6.14 8.25
N GLY A 129 -5.71 -7.08 8.64
CA GLY A 129 -5.41 -8.52 8.51
C GLY A 129 -4.47 -9.08 9.60
N GLY A 130 -4.02 -8.25 10.54
CA GLY A 130 -3.28 -8.72 11.72
C GLY A 130 -4.14 -9.63 12.62
N SER A 131 -3.51 -10.63 13.22
CA SER A 131 -4.18 -11.54 14.16
C SER A 131 -4.46 -10.89 15.51
N GLY A 132 -5.53 -11.31 16.18
CA GLY A 132 -5.88 -10.87 17.53
C GLY A 132 -6.70 -9.58 17.56
N ASP A 133 -6.95 -9.09 18.78
CA ASP A 133 -7.65 -7.84 19.01
C ASP A 133 -6.77 -6.61 18.67
N PHE A 134 -7.35 -5.41 18.81
CA PHE A 134 -6.63 -4.17 18.53
C PHE A 134 -5.38 -3.99 19.41
N SER A 135 -5.42 -4.42 20.68
CA SER A 135 -4.28 -4.32 21.59
C SER A 135 -3.08 -5.15 21.10
N HIS A 136 -3.33 -6.38 20.62
CA HIS A 136 -2.30 -7.23 20.02
C HIS A 136 -1.72 -6.60 18.75
N ARG A 137 -2.59 -6.10 17.86
CA ARG A 137 -2.15 -5.46 16.60
C ARG A 137 -1.34 -4.19 16.86
N LEU A 138 -1.73 -3.39 17.87
CA LEU A 138 -0.99 -2.21 18.29
C LEU A 138 0.41 -2.56 18.83
N GLN A 139 0.54 -3.67 19.56
CA GLN A 139 1.84 -4.15 20.03
C GLN A 139 2.75 -4.56 18.85
N ILE A 140 2.20 -5.28 17.86
CA ILE A 140 2.93 -5.65 16.64
C ILE A 140 3.40 -4.39 15.91
N LEU A 141 2.53 -3.39 15.74
CA LEU A 141 2.89 -2.12 15.11
C LEU A 141 4.02 -1.41 15.84
N LYS A 142 3.95 -1.32 17.18
CA LYS A 142 5.01 -0.69 17.99
C LYS A 142 6.35 -1.40 17.83
N GLN A 143 6.36 -2.73 17.78
CA GLN A 143 7.58 -3.52 17.57
C GLN A 143 8.18 -3.30 16.18
N ARG A 144 7.33 -3.29 15.14
CA ARG A 144 7.79 -3.13 13.75
C ARG A 144 8.25 -1.71 13.44
N LEU A 145 7.44 -0.71 13.78
CA LEU A 145 7.73 0.68 13.46
C LEU A 145 8.80 1.28 14.39
N GLY A 146 8.92 0.78 15.63
CA GLY A 146 10.02 1.18 16.52
C GLY A 146 11.38 0.61 16.12
N ALA A 147 11.42 -0.42 15.27
CA ALA A 147 12.65 -0.99 14.71
C ALA A 147 13.09 -0.32 13.40
N LEU A 148 12.26 0.56 12.83
CA LEU A 148 12.62 1.41 11.69
C LEU A 148 13.30 2.66 12.27
N HIS A 149 14.62 2.75 12.11
CA HIS A 149 15.45 3.85 12.62
C HIS A 149 15.55 5.01 11.62
#